data_AF-A0A919QHE7-F1
#
_entry.id   AF-A0A919QHE7-F1
#
_cell.length_a   1.000
_cell.length_b   1.000
_cell.length_c   1.000
_cell.angle_alpha   90.00
_cell.angle_beta   90.00
_cell.angle_gamma   90.00
#
_symmetry.space_group_name_H-M   'P 1'
#
loop_
_entity.id
_entity.type
_entity.pdbx_description
1 polymer ?
#
loop_
_entity_poly.entity_id
_entity_poly.type
_entity_poly.pdbx_seq_one_letter_code
_entity_poly.pdbx_strand_id
1 'polypeptide(L)' 'MTDDEELFTAEEAAREAGLSESAIYVWTHRGHLKPAGKVGKFNQYRLSDVFTAEKSRQRKYRRKAADMGAQ' A
#
# COMPACT_ATOMS: atom_id res chain seq x y z
N MET A 1 17.13 -7.53 -12.52
CA MET A 1 17.25 -7.25 -11.07
C MET A 1 15.83 -7.09 -10.59
N THR A 2 15.30 -8.16 -10.01
CA THR A 2 13.85 -8.39 -9.90
C THR A 2 13.45 -8.11 -8.46
N ASP A 3 12.99 -6.89 -8.19
CA ASP A 3 12.49 -6.44 -6.88
C ASP A 3 11.21 -7.19 -6.43
N ASP A 4 10.68 -8.12 -7.25
CA ASP A 4 9.41 -8.80 -7.03
C ASP A 4 9.47 -9.91 -5.96
N GLU A 5 10.67 -10.30 -5.51
CA GLU A 5 10.87 -11.33 -4.50
C GLU A 5 11.24 -10.78 -3.11
N GLU A 6 11.61 -9.51 -2.99
CA GLU A 6 11.89 -8.92 -1.69
C GLU A 6 10.58 -8.59 -0.95
N LEU A 7 10.46 -9.24 0.21
CA LEU A 7 9.32 -9.14 1.09
C LEU A 7 9.68 -8.22 2.26
N PHE A 8 8.93 -7.13 2.39
CA PHE A 8 9.14 -6.14 3.44
C PHE A 8 8.06 -6.21 4.50
N THR A 9 8.41 -5.84 5.72
CA THR A 9 7.42 -5.67 6.79
C THR A 9 6.52 -4.46 6.52
N ALA A 10 5.42 -4.31 7.27
CA ALA A 10 4.58 -3.12 7.17
C ALA A 10 5.35 -1.82 7.45
N GLU A 11 6.32 -1.87 8.37
CA GLU A 11 7.14 -0.73 8.75
C GLU A 11 8.08 -0.29 7.62
N GLU A 12 8.86 -1.24 7.09
CA GLU A 12 9.81 -0.97 6.01
C GLU A 12 9.09 -0.57 4.73
N ALA A 13 8.03 -1.30 4.37
CA ALA A 13 7.27 -0.98 3.17
C ALA A 13 6.60 0.39 3.26
N ALA A 14 6.14 0.79 4.45
CA ALA A 14 5.61 2.13 4.67
C ALA A 14 6.71 3.18 4.54
N ARG A 15 7.87 2.98 5.17
CA ARG A 15 9.00 3.90 5.10
C ARG A 15 9.48 4.11 3.67
N GLU A 16 9.65 3.03 2.91
CA GLU A 16 10.14 3.09 1.53
C GLU A 16 9.12 3.71 0.57
N ALA A 17 7.83 3.47 0.81
CA ALA A 17 6.76 4.11 0.05
C ALA A 17 6.46 5.55 0.52
N GLY A 18 7.11 6.06 1.57
CA GLY A 18 6.80 7.36 2.17
C GLY A 18 5.41 7.44 2.81
N LEU A 19 4.87 6.30 3.24
CA LEU A 19 3.57 6.14 3.88
C LEU A 19 3.71 5.96 5.39
N SER A 20 2.61 6.09 6.12
CA SER A 20 2.53 5.65 7.51
C SER A 20 2.19 4.15 7.58
N GLU A 21 2.70 3.45 8.58
CA GLU A 21 2.33 2.05 8.84
C GLU A 21 0.82 1.86 8.95
N SER A 22 0.13 2.82 9.59
CA SER A 22 -1.31 2.82 9.75
C SER A 22 -2.04 2.75 8.40
N ALA A 23 -1.49 3.38 7.36
CA ALA A 23 -2.00 3.26 6.01
C ALA A 23 -1.94 1.80 5.56
N ILE A 24 -0.78 1.15 5.65
CA ILE A 24 -0.63 -0.26 5.28
C ILE A 24 -1.61 -1.15 6.05
N TYR A 25 -1.77 -0.98 7.36
CA TYR A 25 -2.76 -1.74 8.14
C TYR A 25 -4.19 -1.53 7.66
N VAL A 26 -4.61 -0.28 7.43
CA VAL A 26 -5.95 0.03 6.90
C VAL A 26 -6.14 -0.56 5.50
N TRP A 27 -5.08 -0.59 4.69
CA TRP A 27 -5.13 -1.08 3.32
C TRP A 27 -5.26 -2.60 3.30
N THR A 28 -4.52 -3.29 4.16
CA THR A 28 -4.63 -4.75 4.37
C THR A 28 -5.99 -5.12 4.95
N HIS A 29 -6.46 -4.42 5.98
CA HIS A 29 -7.75 -4.70 6.62
C HIS A 29 -8.94 -4.50 5.67
N ARG A 30 -8.86 -3.50 4.79
CA ARG A 30 -9.86 -3.27 3.74
C ARG A 30 -9.70 -4.18 2.51
N GLY A 31 -8.70 -5.06 2.49
CA GLY A 31 -8.42 -5.97 1.38
C GLY A 31 -7.88 -5.30 0.12
N HIS A 32 -7.38 -4.07 0.23
CA HIS A 32 -6.78 -3.33 -0.88
C HIS A 32 -5.29 -3.62 -1.06
N LEU A 33 -4.64 -4.12 -0.03
CA LEU A 33 -3.26 -4.59 -0.07
C LEU A 33 -3.27 -6.06 0.35
N LYS A 34 -2.64 -6.91 -0.44
CA LYS A 34 -2.54 -8.33 -0.13
C LYS A 34 -1.17 -8.62 0.46
N PRO A 35 -1.09 -9.27 1.63
CA PRO A 35 0.18 -9.76 2.12
C PRO A 35 0.66 -10.87 1.18
N ALA A 36 1.89 -10.74 0.70
CA ALA A 36 2.51 -11.75 -0.17
C ALA A 36 3.04 -12.94 0.64
N GLY A 37 3.28 -12.73 1.94
CA GLY A 37 3.69 -13.79 2.86
C GLY A 37 3.44 -13.41 4.31
N LYS A 38 3.81 -14.32 5.21
CA LYS A 38 3.78 -14.10 6.66
C LYS A 38 5.00 -14.75 7.29
N VAL A 39 5.75 -13.99 8.07
CA VAL A 39 6.86 -14.52 8.89
C VAL A 39 6.44 -14.41 10.35
N GLY A 40 6.19 -15.57 10.96
CA GLY A 40 5.64 -15.68 12.31
C GLY A 40 4.28 -15.00 12.45
N LYS A 41 4.25 -13.89 13.19
CA LYS A 41 3.04 -13.07 13.39
C LYS A 41 2.94 -11.87 12.46
N PHE A 42 4.02 -11.52 11.76
CA PHE A 42 4.10 -10.32 10.93
C PHE A 42 3.76 -10.65 9.47
N ASN A 43 2.89 -9.84 8.89
CA ASN A 43 2.57 -9.91 7.46
C ASN A 43 3.70 -9.25 6.66
N GLN A 44 4.04 -9.87 5.54
CA GLN A 44 5.02 -9.36 4.59
C GLN A 44 4.32 -8.88 3.33
N TYR A 45 4.85 -7.79 2.78
CA TYR A 45 4.29 -7.07 1.65
C TYR A 45 5.37 -6.85 0.61
N ARG A 46 4.98 -6.97 -0.65
CA ARG A 46 5.84 -6.55 -1.77
C ARG A 46 5.75 -5.05 -1.93
N LEU A 47 6.87 -4.39 -2.14
CA LEU A 47 6.88 -2.96 -2.43
C LEU A 47 6.07 -2.64 -3.69
N SER A 48 6.17 -3.48 -4.72
CA SER A 48 5.39 -3.35 -5.96
C SER A 48 3.87 -3.29 -5.72
N ASP A 49 3.34 -4.11 -4.80
CA ASP A 49 1.93 -4.08 -4.40
C ASP A 49 1.58 -2.80 -3.63
N VAL A 50 2.47 -2.34 -2.74
CA VAL A 50 2.29 -1.10 -1.98
C VAL A 50 2.25 0.12 -2.90
N PHE A 51 3.18 0.23 -3.85
CA PHE A 51 3.20 1.29 -4.86
C PHE A 51 1.96 1.23 -5.79
N THR A 52 1.51 0.04 -6.15
CA THR A 52 0.29 -0.14 -6.95
C THR A 52 -0.95 0.31 -6.16
N ALA A 53 -1.02 -0.03 -4.87
CA ALA A 53 -2.09 0.40 -3.97
C ALA A 53 -2.07 1.92 -3.77
N GLU A 54 -0.90 2.53 -3.60
CA GLU A 54 -0.70 3.98 -3.49
C GLU A 54 -1.21 4.71 -4.73
N LYS A 55 -0.72 4.33 -5.93
CA LYS A 55 -1.19 4.90 -7.20
C LYS A 55 -2.70 4.76 -7.41
N SER A 56 -3.27 3.60 -7.09
CA SER A 56 -4.72 3.36 -7.19
C SER A 56 -5.52 4.34 -6.31
N ARG A 57 -5.00 4.62 -5.11
CA ARG A 57 -5.64 5.51 -4.15
C ARG A 57 -5.44 6.97 -4.50
N GLN A 58 -4.25 7.36 -4.93
CA GLN A 58 -3.98 8.71 -5.41
C GLN A 58 -4.94 9.07 -6.57
N ARG A 59 -5.19 8.12 -7.48
CA ARG A 59 -6.21 8.27 -8.54
C ARG A 59 -7.63 8.44 -7.99
N LYS A 60 -8.03 7.70 -6.95
CA LYS A 60 -9.34 7.85 -6.31
C LYS A 60 -9.50 9.20 -5.60
N TYR A 61 -8.48 9.63 -4.85
CA TYR A 61 -8.51 10.94 -4.20
C TYR A 61 -8.55 12.07 -5.22
N ARG A 62 -7.78 11.97 -6.32
CA ARG A 62 -7.83 12.94 -7.41
C ARG A 62 -9.18 12.97 -8.12
N ARG A 63 -9.81 11.82 -8.37
CA ARG A 63 -11.18 11.76 -8.91
C ARG A 63 -12.20 12.38 -7.96
N LYS A 64 -12.07 12.11 -6.65
CA LYS A 64 -12.94 12.71 -5.63
C LYS A 64 -12.74 14.23 -5.52
N ALA A 65 -11.52 14.72 -5.70
CA ALA A 65 -11.24 16.15 -5.77
C ALA A 65 -11.81 16.79 -7.05
N ALA A 66 -11.76 16.09 -8.19
CA ALA A 66 -12.38 16.55 -9.43
C ALA A 66 -13.93 16.55 -9.34
N ASP A 67 -14.51 15.60 -8.60
CA ASP A 67 -15.95 15.52 -8.33
C ASP A 67 -16.41 16.59 -7.33
N MET A 68 -15.60 16.90 -6.31
CA MET A 68 -15.87 17.98 -5.35
C MET A 68 -15.58 19.40 -5.89
N GLY A 69 -15.05 19.54 -7.12
CA GLY A 69 -14.84 20.82 -7.80
C GLY A 69 -15.98 21.26 -8.72
N ALA A 70 -17.05 20.45 -8.83
CA ALA A 70 -18.25 20.77 -9.60
C ALA A 70 -19.46 20.89 -8.66
N GLN A 71 -19.54 21.98 -7.90
CA GLN A 71 -20.77 22.41 -7.21
C GLN A 71 -20.89 23.93 -7.30
#